data_AF-A0A7W7I9R8-F1
#
_entry.id   AF-A0A7W7I9R8-F1
#
_cell.length_a   1.000
_cell.length_b   1.000
_cell.length_c   1.000
_cell.angle_alpha   90.00
_cell.angle_beta   90.00
_cell.angle_gamma   90.00
#
_symmetry.space_group_name_H-M   'P 1'
#
loop_
_entity.id
_entity.type
_entity.pdbx_description
1 polymer ?
#
loop_
_entity_poly.entity_id
_entity_poly.type
_entity_poly.pdbx_seq_one_letter_code
_entity_poly.pdbx_strand_id
1 'polypeptide(L)'
;MDGDVRLRLVEGPAWNSLHGGNVPAVVPDGGPAQQVAVLADTSVAYGGDGPLLIDLAGAPGRGVRVPPARLGEVLAAVTSGALTFDQLVRDMDVFGMYQGEGGRPAFPAPTAPPHRAFPALPATDAALLVRTCFDDEDGWRALLADLNGVDEEGWVGANLDPDEIDVENHPLTARVVDDRAFEGLQPGQVPALVPPEEHTTLVALADTRTFAEAGSPLTVVDLYDTPGQPAVLPCDKVGSLACNLEIANMDFHEFVAQKDVEPWWEAS
;
A
#
# COMPACT_ATOMS: atom_id res chain seq x y z
N MET A 1 -31.21 -18.61 -2.91
CA MET A 1 -30.46 -19.62 -2.14
C MET A 1 -29.58 -18.83 -1.21
N ASP A 2 -29.97 -18.73 0.06
CA ASP A 2 -29.22 -17.98 1.07
C ASP A 2 -27.97 -18.77 1.43
N GLY A 3 -26.86 -18.39 0.80
CA GLY A 3 -25.53 -18.82 1.22
C GLY A 3 -25.11 -17.95 2.41
N ASP A 4 -25.55 -18.30 3.61
CA ASP A 4 -25.12 -17.63 4.83
C ASP A 4 -23.59 -17.76 4.98
N VAL A 5 -22.87 -16.68 4.73
CA VAL A 5 -21.45 -16.58 5.05
C VAL A 5 -21.30 -16.66 6.55
N ARG A 6 -20.47 -17.58 7.03
CA ARG A 6 -20.14 -17.72 8.45
C ARG A 6 -18.75 -17.16 8.71
N LEU A 7 -18.69 -16.13 9.56
CA LEU A 7 -17.43 -15.60 10.07
C LEU A 7 -17.02 -16.36 11.33
N ARG A 8 -15.74 -16.74 11.41
CA ARG A 8 -15.12 -17.24 12.64
C ARG A 8 -14.51 -16.05 13.35
N LEU A 9 -15.01 -15.71 14.53
CA LEU A 9 -14.38 -14.71 15.38
C LEU A 9 -12.98 -15.19 15.79
N VAL A 10 -12.00 -14.30 15.65
CA VAL A 10 -10.64 -14.50 16.11
C VAL A 10 -10.26 -13.27 16.93
N GLU A 11 -9.69 -13.49 18.11
CA GLU A 11 -9.27 -12.43 19.03
C GLU A 11 -7.96 -12.85 19.72
N GLY A 12 -7.15 -11.87 20.15
CA GLY A 12 -5.92 -12.12 20.87
C GLY A 12 -4.92 -10.97 20.79
N PRO A 13 -3.89 -10.96 21.65
CA PRO A 13 -2.93 -9.85 21.72
C PRO A 13 -2.08 -9.69 20.45
N ALA A 14 -1.96 -10.74 19.63
CA ALA A 14 -1.25 -10.70 18.34
C ALA A 14 -1.93 -9.79 17.29
N TRP A 15 -3.18 -9.39 17.53
CA TRP A 15 -3.94 -8.49 16.65
C TRP A 15 -3.79 -7.01 17.04
N ASN A 16 -3.12 -6.71 18.15
CA ASN A 16 -2.93 -5.34 18.61
C ASN A 16 -1.96 -4.59 17.70
N SER A 17 -2.34 -3.40 17.26
CA SER A 17 -1.52 -2.52 16.41
C SER A 17 -1.04 -3.16 15.10
N LEU A 18 -1.71 -4.21 14.64
CA LEU A 18 -1.32 -4.92 13.43
C LEU A 18 -1.73 -4.12 12.18
N HIS A 19 -0.76 -3.79 11.34
CA HIS A 19 -1.01 -3.20 10.02
C HIS A 19 -1.64 -4.26 9.11
N GLY A 20 -2.55 -3.84 8.21
CA GLY A 20 -3.35 -4.81 7.45
C GLY A 20 -2.53 -5.75 6.55
N GLY A 21 -1.34 -5.31 6.10
CA GLY A 21 -0.39 -6.17 5.37
C GLY A 21 0.13 -7.37 6.16
N ASN A 22 0.18 -7.25 7.49
CA ASN A 22 0.72 -8.28 8.39
C ASN A 22 -0.35 -9.28 8.87
N VAL A 23 -1.63 -9.05 8.53
CA VAL A 23 -2.75 -9.93 8.91
C VAL A 23 -2.56 -11.37 8.46
N PRO A 24 -2.10 -11.69 7.23
CA PRO A 24 -1.89 -13.07 6.83
C PRO A 24 -0.92 -13.84 7.74
N ALA A 25 0.04 -13.16 8.38
CA ALA A 25 1.04 -13.79 9.24
C ALA A 25 0.48 -14.27 10.59
N VAL A 26 -0.63 -13.69 11.06
CA VAL A 26 -1.24 -14.01 12.37
C VAL A 26 -2.58 -14.76 12.24
N VAL A 27 -3.14 -14.85 11.04
CA VAL A 27 -4.36 -15.62 10.81
C VAL A 27 -4.08 -17.10 11.10
N PRO A 28 -4.82 -17.73 12.05
CA PRO A 28 -4.61 -19.15 12.35
C PRO A 28 -4.95 -20.01 11.14
N ASP A 29 -4.03 -20.92 10.78
CA ASP A 29 -4.20 -21.94 9.73
C ASP A 29 -5.60 -22.56 9.80
N GLY A 30 -6.47 -22.19 8.85
CA GLY A 30 -7.83 -22.71 8.75
C GLY A 30 -8.05 -23.68 7.60
N GLY A 31 -6.98 -24.07 6.90
CA GLY A 31 -7.03 -24.91 5.72
C GLY A 31 -7.33 -24.13 4.42
N PRO A 32 -7.40 -24.82 3.27
CA PRO A 32 -7.38 -24.23 1.92
C PRO A 32 -8.62 -23.41 1.52
N ALA A 33 -9.55 -23.16 2.44
CA ALA A 33 -10.79 -22.42 2.18
C ALA A 33 -10.79 -20.98 2.73
N GLN A 34 -9.74 -20.56 3.44
CA GLN A 34 -9.62 -19.18 3.92
C GLN A 34 -9.18 -18.26 2.76
N GLN A 35 -10.13 -17.47 2.26
CA GLN A 35 -9.86 -16.53 1.17
C GLN A 35 -9.68 -15.08 1.68
N VAL A 36 -10.35 -14.72 2.78
CA VAL A 36 -10.43 -13.34 3.27
C VAL A 36 -10.44 -13.30 4.80
N ALA A 37 -9.73 -12.33 5.39
CA ALA A 37 -9.94 -11.90 6.77
C ALA A 37 -10.80 -10.62 6.80
N VAL A 38 -11.68 -10.50 7.80
CA VAL A 38 -12.52 -9.31 8.01
C VAL A 38 -12.08 -8.65 9.31
N LEU A 39 -11.63 -7.40 9.22
CA LEU A 39 -11.19 -6.63 10.38
C LEU A 39 -12.24 -5.60 10.78
N ALA A 40 -12.55 -5.60 12.08
CA ALA A 40 -13.25 -4.51 12.76
C ALA A 40 -12.19 -3.72 13.54
N ASP A 41 -11.53 -2.80 12.84
CA ASP A 41 -10.43 -1.99 13.37
C ASP A 41 -10.94 -0.70 14.04
N THR A 42 -10.00 0.21 14.35
CA THR A 42 -10.29 1.50 14.99
C THR A 42 -11.33 2.30 14.19
N SER A 43 -11.22 2.33 12.86
CA SER A 43 -12.18 3.04 12.01
C SER A 43 -13.60 2.51 12.21
N VAL A 44 -13.80 1.19 12.18
CA VAL A 44 -15.11 0.59 12.45
C VAL A 44 -15.59 0.86 13.88
N ALA A 45 -14.71 0.73 14.87
CA ALA A 45 -15.06 0.86 16.29
C ALA A 45 -15.52 2.26 16.68
N TYR A 46 -14.96 3.29 16.05
CA TYR A 46 -15.28 4.70 16.31
C TYR A 46 -16.26 5.31 15.29
N GLY A 47 -16.88 4.48 14.45
CA GLY A 47 -17.93 4.92 13.51
C GLY A 47 -17.41 5.67 12.29
N GLY A 48 -16.14 5.45 11.93
CA GLY A 48 -15.56 5.85 10.64
C GLY A 48 -15.96 4.86 9.54
N ASP A 49 -14.96 4.30 8.85
CA ASP A 49 -15.17 3.47 7.67
C ASP A 49 -15.72 2.07 7.95
N GLY A 50 -16.07 1.40 6.86
CA GLY A 50 -16.53 0.00 6.89
C GLY A 50 -15.43 -1.00 7.24
N PRO A 51 -15.80 -2.27 7.50
CA PRO A 51 -14.84 -3.34 7.75
C PRO A 51 -13.81 -3.46 6.64
N LEU A 52 -12.56 -3.70 7.02
CA LEU A 52 -11.46 -3.94 6.09
C LEU A 52 -11.40 -5.43 5.76
N LEU A 53 -11.56 -5.75 4.48
CA LEU A 53 -11.30 -7.09 3.95
C LEU A 53 -9.82 -7.20 3.60
N ILE A 54 -9.16 -8.27 4.02
CA ILE A 54 -7.77 -8.58 3.67
C ILE A 54 -7.73 -9.86 2.84
N ASP A 55 -7.08 -9.81 1.68
CA ASP A 55 -6.83 -10.97 0.84
C ASP A 55 -5.88 -11.93 1.57
N LEU A 56 -6.23 -13.22 1.62
CA LEU A 56 -5.39 -14.27 2.20
C LEU A 56 -4.87 -15.25 1.15
N ALA A 57 -5.32 -15.14 -0.11
CA ALA A 57 -5.11 -16.17 -1.12
C ALA A 57 -4.43 -15.64 -2.39
N GLY A 58 -4.96 -14.56 -2.98
CA GLY A 58 -4.48 -14.05 -4.27
C GLY A 58 -3.20 -13.23 -4.13
N ALA A 59 -3.32 -12.08 -3.46
CA ALA A 59 -2.22 -11.20 -3.11
C ALA A 59 -2.30 -10.90 -1.59
N PRO A 60 -1.75 -11.80 -0.74
CA PRO A 60 -1.94 -11.73 0.69
C PRO A 60 -1.63 -10.35 1.30
N GLY A 61 -2.44 -9.91 2.25
CA GLY A 61 -2.20 -8.67 3.00
C GLY A 61 -2.76 -7.42 2.32
N ARG A 62 -3.16 -7.49 1.04
CA ARG A 62 -3.85 -6.39 0.36
C ARG A 62 -5.26 -6.19 0.92
N GLY A 63 -5.66 -4.94 1.09
CA GLY A 63 -6.90 -4.54 1.75
C GLY A 63 -7.92 -3.85 0.84
N VAL A 64 -9.20 -3.98 1.18
CA VAL A 64 -10.33 -3.19 0.63
C VAL A 64 -11.37 -2.96 1.70
N ARG A 65 -11.81 -1.71 1.89
CA ARG A 65 -12.93 -1.36 2.78
C ARG A 65 -14.26 -1.73 2.11
N VAL A 66 -15.21 -2.25 2.87
CA VAL A 66 -16.55 -2.59 2.34
C VAL A 66 -17.63 -1.90 3.15
N PRO A 67 -18.69 -1.34 2.52
CA PRO A 67 -19.79 -0.74 3.26
C PRO A 67 -20.41 -1.76 4.22
N PRO A 68 -20.63 -1.43 5.51
CA PRO A 68 -21.13 -2.40 6.49
C PRO A 68 -22.43 -3.09 6.05
N ALA A 69 -23.33 -2.34 5.40
CA ALA A 69 -24.60 -2.84 4.88
C ALA A 69 -24.45 -3.86 3.74
N ARG A 70 -23.30 -3.88 3.05
CA ARG A 70 -23.01 -4.76 1.91
C ARG A 70 -22.07 -5.91 2.25
N LEU A 71 -21.55 -5.98 3.48
CA LEU A 71 -20.55 -6.97 3.88
C LEU A 71 -21.01 -8.41 3.57
N GLY A 72 -22.25 -8.77 3.92
CA GLY A 72 -22.77 -10.12 3.68
C GLY A 72 -22.85 -10.48 2.19
N GLU A 73 -23.34 -9.56 1.35
CA GLU A 73 -23.41 -9.72 -0.11
C GLU A 73 -22.02 -9.90 -0.71
N VAL A 74 -21.08 -9.02 -0.34
CA VAL A 74 -19.71 -9.03 -0.86
C VAL A 74 -18.99 -10.31 -0.47
N LEU A 75 -19.06 -10.72 0.79
CA LEU A 75 -18.42 -11.96 1.23
C LEU A 75 -19.03 -13.20 0.57
N ALA A 76 -20.34 -13.20 0.29
CA ALA A 76 -20.99 -14.31 -0.43
C ALA A 76 -20.50 -14.38 -1.88
N ALA A 77 -20.34 -13.22 -2.53
CA ALA A 77 -19.80 -13.14 -3.89
C ALA A 77 -18.33 -13.58 -3.96
N VAL A 78 -17.50 -13.17 -2.98
CA VAL A 78 -16.09 -13.59 -2.92
C VAL A 78 -15.97 -15.09 -2.67
N THR A 79 -16.66 -15.61 -1.64
CA THR A 79 -16.54 -17.03 -1.28
C THR A 79 -17.10 -17.98 -2.34
N SER A 80 -18.08 -17.54 -3.13
CA SER A 80 -18.60 -18.28 -4.28
C SER A 80 -17.77 -18.14 -5.55
N GLY A 81 -16.79 -17.23 -5.57
CA GLY A 81 -15.97 -16.91 -6.74
C GLY A 81 -16.68 -16.04 -7.79
N ALA A 82 -17.86 -15.49 -7.48
CA ALA A 82 -18.57 -14.54 -8.34
C ALA A 82 -17.89 -13.16 -8.38
N LEU A 83 -17.10 -12.85 -7.37
CA LEU A 83 -16.30 -11.63 -7.25
C LEU A 83 -14.87 -12.01 -6.81
N THR A 84 -13.85 -11.53 -7.53
CA THR A 84 -12.46 -11.72 -7.12
C THR A 84 -11.99 -10.57 -6.24
N PHE A 85 -10.93 -10.78 -5.46
CA PHE A 85 -10.33 -9.69 -4.68
C PHE A 85 -9.74 -8.61 -5.58
N ASP A 86 -9.21 -8.97 -6.76
CA ASP A 86 -8.76 -7.98 -7.76
C ASP A 86 -9.90 -7.07 -8.23
N GLN A 87 -11.13 -7.60 -8.37
CA GLN A 87 -12.29 -6.79 -8.71
C GLN A 87 -12.69 -5.85 -7.57
N LEU A 88 -12.58 -6.30 -6.31
CA LEU A 88 -12.80 -5.43 -5.15
C LEU A 88 -11.84 -4.24 -5.15
N VAL A 89 -10.55 -4.50 -5.33
CA VAL A 89 -9.50 -3.46 -5.37
C VAL A 89 -9.67 -2.56 -6.60
N ARG A 90 -10.05 -3.13 -7.75
CA ARG A 90 -10.25 -2.35 -8.97
C ARG A 90 -11.41 -1.38 -8.84
N ASP A 91 -12.46 -1.76 -8.13
CA ASP A 91 -13.69 -0.98 -8.06
C ASP A 91 -13.82 -0.22 -6.72
N MET A 92 -12.70 0.04 -6.03
CA MET A 92 -12.62 0.91 -4.86
C MET A 92 -12.45 2.38 -5.24
N ASP A 93 -12.98 3.27 -4.41
CA ASP A 93 -12.71 4.71 -4.52
C ASP A 93 -11.36 5.08 -3.89
N VAL A 94 -11.06 6.38 -3.80
CA VAL A 94 -9.79 6.86 -3.25
C VAL A 94 -9.62 6.57 -1.75
N PHE A 95 -10.72 6.38 -1.02
CA PHE A 95 -10.71 6.02 0.40
C PHE A 95 -10.57 4.49 0.60
N GLY A 96 -10.27 3.74 -0.46
CA GLY A 96 -10.18 2.28 -0.41
C GLY A 96 -11.54 1.59 -0.26
N MET A 97 -12.66 2.31 -0.40
CA MET A 97 -14.01 1.78 -0.23
C MET A 97 -14.54 1.17 -1.52
N TYR A 98 -14.93 -0.10 -1.47
CA TYR A 98 -15.55 -0.80 -2.59
C TYR A 98 -16.91 -0.20 -2.95
N GLN A 99 -17.02 0.30 -4.19
CA GLN A 99 -18.24 0.92 -4.71
C GLN A 99 -19.06 -0.03 -5.61
N GLY A 100 -18.52 -1.19 -6.01
CA GLY A 100 -19.12 -2.08 -7.01
C GLY A 100 -19.09 -1.51 -8.41
N GLU A 101 -20.08 -1.82 -9.26
CA GLU A 101 -20.11 -1.38 -10.67
C GLU A 101 -20.20 0.16 -10.86
N GLY A 102 -20.41 0.92 -9.77
CA GLY A 102 -20.36 2.38 -9.77
C GLY A 102 -19.00 2.98 -9.43
N GLY A 103 -18.02 2.17 -9.02
CA GLY A 103 -16.67 2.61 -8.67
C GLY A 103 -15.88 3.03 -9.90
N ARG A 104 -15.27 4.21 -9.84
CA ARG A 104 -14.18 4.56 -10.77
C ARG A 104 -12.89 3.99 -10.15
N PRO A 105 -12.14 3.13 -10.87
CA PRO A 105 -10.88 2.62 -10.34
C PRO A 105 -9.95 3.77 -9.97
N ALA A 106 -9.43 3.77 -8.74
CA ALA A 106 -8.33 4.65 -8.37
C ALA A 106 -7.12 4.42 -9.29
N PHE A 107 -6.86 3.15 -9.67
CA PHE A 107 -5.78 2.75 -10.59
C PHE A 107 -6.16 1.50 -11.42
N PRO A 108 -5.58 1.30 -12.61
CA PRO A 108 -5.75 0.05 -13.34
C PRO A 108 -5.08 -1.12 -12.59
N ALA A 109 -5.88 -2.10 -12.16
CA ALA A 109 -5.36 -3.34 -11.62
C ALA A 109 -4.54 -4.10 -12.67
N PRO A 110 -3.37 -4.67 -12.32
CA PRO A 110 -2.59 -5.50 -13.25
C PRO A 110 -3.42 -6.67 -13.79
N THR A 111 -3.36 -6.90 -15.10
CA THR A 111 -4.17 -7.91 -15.81
C THR A 111 -3.68 -9.35 -15.59
N ALA A 112 -2.55 -9.56 -14.90
CA ALA A 112 -1.98 -10.87 -14.67
C ALA A 112 -1.37 -10.95 -13.25
N PRO A 113 -1.60 -12.06 -12.52
CA PRO A 113 -0.91 -12.29 -11.27
C PRO A 113 0.57 -12.57 -11.56
N PRO A 114 1.52 -11.81 -10.97
CA PRO A 114 2.92 -12.18 -10.99
C PRO A 114 3.12 -13.51 -10.25
N HIS A 115 3.56 -14.53 -10.98
CA HIS A 115 3.85 -15.88 -10.45
C HIS A 115 5.19 -15.97 -9.68
N ARG A 116 5.88 -14.84 -9.47
CA ARG A 116 7.20 -14.81 -8.83
C ARG A 116 7.04 -14.61 -7.33
N ALA A 117 7.63 -15.52 -6.55
CA ALA A 117 7.81 -15.32 -5.12
C ALA A 117 8.91 -14.27 -4.90
N PHE A 118 8.60 -13.26 -4.10
CA PHE A 118 9.56 -12.23 -3.68
C PHE A 118 10.09 -12.57 -2.28
N PRO A 119 11.36 -12.25 -1.95
CA PRO A 119 11.84 -12.32 -0.58
C PRO A 119 11.14 -11.26 0.29
N ALA A 120 11.23 -11.41 1.61
CA ALA A 120 10.76 -10.39 2.54
C ALA A 120 11.56 -9.09 2.34
N LEU A 121 10.88 -7.95 2.51
CA LEU A 121 11.50 -6.64 2.58
C LEU A 121 12.26 -6.48 3.92
N PRO A 122 13.22 -5.55 4.02
CA PRO A 122 13.88 -5.25 5.28
C PRO A 122 12.86 -4.82 6.34
N ALA A 123 12.98 -5.35 7.56
CA ALA A 123 12.25 -4.83 8.71
C ALA A 123 12.79 -3.43 9.04
N THR A 124 11.90 -2.43 9.01
CA THR A 124 12.18 -1.04 9.38
C THR A 124 10.88 -0.34 9.75
N ASP A 125 10.94 0.63 10.65
CA ASP A 125 9.85 1.55 10.99
C ASP A 125 9.74 2.76 10.03
N ALA A 126 10.74 3.00 9.19
CA ALA A 126 10.77 4.08 8.21
C ALA A 126 10.30 3.64 6.81
N ALA A 127 10.16 4.58 5.88
CA ALA A 127 9.81 4.28 4.50
C ALA A 127 10.90 3.45 3.80
N LEU A 128 10.50 2.65 2.82
CA LEU A 128 11.40 1.91 1.92
C LEU A 128 11.33 2.50 0.51
N LEU A 129 12.47 2.61 -0.17
CA LEU A 129 12.58 2.89 -1.60
C LEU A 129 13.08 1.63 -2.32
N VAL A 130 12.18 0.93 -3.01
CA VAL A 130 12.47 -0.34 -3.67
C VAL A 130 12.64 -0.12 -5.16
N ARG A 131 13.81 -0.50 -5.71
CA ARG A 131 14.02 -0.51 -7.16
C ARG A 131 13.34 -1.73 -7.78
N THR A 132 12.40 -1.50 -8.69
CA THR A 132 11.66 -2.58 -9.37
C THR A 132 11.92 -2.60 -10.88
N CYS A 133 12.51 -1.54 -11.44
CA CYS A 133 12.99 -1.47 -12.82
C CYS A 133 14.52 -1.31 -12.88
N PHE A 134 15.17 -2.14 -13.69
CA PHE A 134 16.63 -2.21 -13.84
C PHE A 134 17.10 -1.87 -15.26
N ASP A 135 16.22 -1.32 -16.09
CA ASP A 135 16.50 -1.00 -17.49
C ASP A 135 17.31 0.30 -17.66
N ASP A 136 17.31 1.17 -16.65
CA ASP A 136 18.05 2.42 -16.63
C ASP A 136 18.89 2.55 -15.34
N GLU A 137 20.20 2.47 -15.51
CA GLU A 137 21.16 2.56 -14.40
C GLU A 137 21.60 4.00 -14.14
N ASP A 138 21.65 4.83 -15.18
CA ASP A 138 22.01 6.25 -15.02
C ASP A 138 20.83 7.02 -14.43
N GLY A 139 19.59 6.70 -14.84
CA GLY A 139 18.37 7.19 -14.22
C GLY A 139 18.25 6.81 -12.74
N TRP A 140 18.64 5.58 -12.37
CA TRP A 140 18.69 5.17 -10.96
C TRP A 140 19.67 6.02 -10.14
N ARG A 141 20.89 6.24 -10.65
CA ARG A 141 21.87 7.10 -9.96
C ARG A 141 21.43 8.55 -9.87
N ALA A 142 20.77 9.06 -10.91
CA ALA A 142 20.21 10.42 -10.91
C ALA A 142 19.12 10.55 -9.84
N LEU A 143 18.19 9.60 -9.77
CA LEU A 143 17.15 9.57 -8.74
C LEU A 143 17.74 9.58 -7.33
N LEU A 144 18.74 8.72 -7.07
CA LEU A 144 19.40 8.70 -5.75
C LEU A 144 20.11 10.02 -5.45
N ALA A 145 20.73 10.67 -6.44
CA ALA A 145 21.36 11.97 -6.27
C ALA A 145 20.34 13.08 -5.96
N ASP A 146 19.18 13.06 -6.63
CA ASP A 146 18.07 13.98 -6.38
C ASP A 146 17.48 13.80 -4.97
N LEU A 147 17.58 12.58 -4.42
CA LEU A 147 17.20 12.24 -3.05
C LEU A 147 18.34 12.41 -2.02
N ASN A 148 19.27 13.33 -2.30
CA ASN A 148 20.42 13.68 -1.45
C ASN A 148 21.49 12.58 -1.28
N GLY A 149 21.51 11.60 -2.19
CA GLY A 149 22.47 10.49 -2.16
C GLY A 149 22.12 9.42 -1.14
N VAL A 150 22.86 8.32 -1.19
CA VAL A 150 22.72 7.20 -0.25
C VAL A 150 23.87 7.26 0.75
N ASP A 151 23.56 7.19 2.04
CA ASP A 151 24.56 7.15 3.11
C ASP A 151 25.20 5.75 3.26
N GLU A 152 26.12 5.62 4.23
CA GLU A 152 26.82 4.36 4.50
C GLU A 152 25.90 3.23 4.99
N GLU A 153 24.72 3.57 5.50
CA GLU A 153 23.73 2.63 6.02
C GLU A 153 22.67 2.25 4.98
N GLY A 154 22.72 2.86 3.78
CA GLY A 154 21.81 2.56 2.68
C GLY A 154 20.55 3.43 2.68
N TRP A 155 20.60 4.61 3.29
CA TRP A 155 19.46 5.53 3.37
C TRP A 155 19.60 6.72 2.44
N VAL A 156 18.49 7.10 1.81
CA VAL A 156 18.32 8.42 1.19
C VAL A 156 17.72 9.40 2.21
N GLY A 157 18.00 10.69 2.04
CA GLY A 157 17.44 11.74 2.91
C GLY A 157 17.80 11.60 4.40
N ALA A 158 18.79 10.78 4.76
CA ALA A 158 19.33 10.69 6.10
C ALA A 158 20.41 11.76 6.26
N ASN A 159 20.43 12.46 7.40
CA ASN A 159 21.40 13.53 7.77
C ASN A 159 21.12 14.94 7.21
N LEU A 160 19.85 15.28 7.02
CA LEU A 160 19.47 16.66 6.70
C LEU A 160 19.57 17.56 7.92
N ASP A 161 20.04 18.79 7.72
CA ASP A 161 19.96 19.83 8.74
C ASP A 161 18.49 20.21 8.94
N PRO A 162 17.93 20.13 10.16
CA PRO A 162 16.56 20.56 10.43
C PRO A 162 16.25 21.98 9.98
N ASP A 163 17.25 22.87 9.96
CA ASP A 163 17.11 24.25 9.49
C ASP A 163 17.02 24.36 7.94
N GLU A 164 17.37 23.30 7.22
CA GLU A 164 17.31 23.19 5.74
C GLU A 164 16.07 22.42 5.25
N ILE A 165 15.26 21.86 6.16
CA ILE A 165 14.04 21.13 5.81
C ILE A 165 12.98 22.10 5.29
N ASP A 166 12.63 21.96 4.02
CA ASP A 166 11.44 22.59 3.46
C ASP A 166 10.19 21.87 3.98
N VAL A 167 9.39 22.57 4.78
CA VAL A 167 8.15 22.02 5.36
C VAL A 167 7.09 21.76 4.29
N GLU A 168 7.14 22.46 3.15
CA GLU A 168 6.22 22.28 2.01
C GLU A 168 6.69 21.16 1.06
N ASN A 169 7.99 20.83 1.10
CA ASN A 169 8.63 19.79 0.30
C ASN A 169 9.51 18.90 1.18
N HIS A 170 8.88 18.23 2.16
CA HIS A 170 9.64 17.42 3.09
C HIS A 170 10.40 16.33 2.32
N PRO A 171 11.73 16.22 2.50
CA PRO A 171 12.54 15.24 1.81
C PRO A 171 12.18 13.82 2.25
N LEU A 172 12.33 12.86 1.33
CA LEU A 172 12.08 11.47 1.61
C LEU A 172 13.28 10.86 2.36
N THR A 173 13.08 10.51 3.63
CA THR A 173 13.97 9.61 4.34
C THR A 173 13.50 8.18 4.14
N ALA A 174 14.29 7.36 3.43
CA ALA A 174 13.91 5.98 3.15
C ALA A 174 15.12 5.06 3.04
N ARG A 175 14.94 3.81 3.45
CA ARG A 175 15.95 2.76 3.24
C ARG A 175 15.86 2.24 1.82
N VAL A 176 16.98 2.26 1.11
CA VAL A 176 17.07 1.82 -0.28
C VAL A 176 17.16 0.30 -0.36
N VAL A 177 16.34 -0.29 -1.24
CA VAL A 177 16.36 -1.71 -1.60
C VAL A 177 16.66 -1.83 -3.09
N ASP A 178 17.95 -1.94 -3.41
CA ASP A 178 18.47 -2.16 -4.77
C ASP A 178 18.84 -3.64 -4.95
N ASP A 179 17.82 -4.50 -5.04
CA ASP A 179 17.97 -5.94 -5.27
C ASP A 179 17.08 -6.41 -6.41
N ARG A 180 17.70 -7.02 -7.42
CA ARG A 180 17.04 -7.54 -8.62
C ARG A 180 16.05 -8.68 -8.34
N ALA A 181 16.06 -9.24 -7.12
CA ALA A 181 14.98 -10.11 -6.65
C ALA A 181 13.60 -9.42 -6.72
N PHE A 182 13.54 -8.10 -6.57
CA PHE A 182 12.31 -7.28 -6.62
C PHE A 182 11.97 -6.73 -8.01
N GLU A 183 12.70 -7.12 -9.06
CA GLU A 183 12.39 -6.73 -10.43
C GLU A 183 10.96 -7.12 -10.81
N GLY A 184 10.15 -6.12 -11.20
CA GLY A 184 8.74 -6.26 -11.57
C GLY A 184 7.74 -6.36 -10.40
N LEU A 185 8.17 -6.11 -9.15
CA LEU A 185 7.27 -6.07 -7.99
C LEU A 185 6.10 -5.10 -8.20
N GLN A 186 4.87 -5.57 -7.97
CA GLN A 186 3.65 -4.78 -8.13
C GLN A 186 3.12 -4.26 -6.77
N PRO A 187 2.44 -3.09 -6.73
CA PRO A 187 1.92 -2.50 -5.48
C PRO A 187 1.11 -3.46 -4.62
N GLY A 188 0.17 -4.21 -5.23
CA GLY A 188 -0.69 -5.13 -4.49
C GLY A 188 0.03 -6.31 -3.84
N GLN A 189 1.30 -6.55 -4.15
CA GLN A 189 2.10 -7.63 -3.56
C GLN A 189 2.94 -7.17 -2.37
N VAL A 190 3.20 -5.87 -2.26
CA VAL A 190 4.06 -5.29 -1.24
C VAL A 190 3.61 -5.65 0.19
N PRO A 191 2.30 -5.61 0.54
CA PRO A 191 1.87 -5.87 1.92
C PRO A 191 2.33 -7.24 2.45
N ALA A 192 2.36 -8.27 1.60
CA ALA A 192 2.81 -9.62 1.98
C ALA A 192 4.31 -9.72 2.31
N LEU A 193 5.11 -8.74 1.88
CA LEU A 193 6.57 -8.80 1.98
C LEU A 193 7.10 -8.02 3.17
N VAL A 194 6.27 -7.21 3.81
CA VAL A 194 6.66 -6.40 4.97
C VAL A 194 6.70 -7.30 6.21
N PRO A 195 7.81 -7.36 6.94
CA PRO A 195 7.89 -8.13 8.17
C PRO A 195 6.99 -7.53 9.28
N PRO A 196 6.38 -8.35 10.15
CA PRO A 196 5.48 -7.87 11.20
C PRO A 196 6.17 -7.15 12.37
N GLU A 197 7.50 -7.23 12.47
CA GLU A 197 8.27 -6.74 13.62
C GLU A 197 8.39 -5.21 13.69
N GLU A 198 8.42 -4.55 12.53
CA GLU A 198 8.52 -3.09 12.43
C GLU A 198 7.47 -2.53 11.47
N HIS A 199 6.95 -1.34 11.79
CA HIS A 199 5.71 -0.82 11.24
C HIS A 199 5.94 0.34 10.29
N THR A 200 6.59 0.06 9.15
CA THR A 200 6.60 1.04 8.05
C THR A 200 5.17 1.32 7.58
N THR A 201 4.86 2.59 7.32
CA THR A 201 3.53 3.05 6.88
C THR A 201 3.40 3.04 5.36
N LEU A 202 4.52 3.06 4.63
CA LEU A 202 4.53 3.05 3.17
C LEU A 202 5.79 2.45 2.57
N VAL A 203 5.67 1.99 1.32
CA VAL A 203 6.80 1.62 0.45
C VAL A 203 6.70 2.42 -0.84
N ALA A 204 7.78 3.06 -1.26
CA ALA A 204 7.93 3.67 -2.57
C ALA A 204 8.60 2.71 -3.55
N LEU A 205 8.04 2.57 -4.75
CA LEU A 205 8.56 1.75 -5.84
C LEU A 205 9.14 2.66 -6.93
N ALA A 206 10.41 2.46 -7.24
CA ALA A 206 11.06 3.03 -8.42
C ALA A 206 10.88 2.04 -9.59
N ASP A 207 9.79 2.21 -10.32
CA ASP A 207 9.34 1.33 -11.40
C ASP A 207 9.68 1.90 -12.79
N THR A 208 9.16 1.29 -13.85
CA THR A 208 9.42 1.75 -15.23
C THR A 208 8.97 3.20 -15.44
N ARG A 209 7.90 3.64 -14.76
CA ARG A 209 7.40 5.02 -14.83
C ARG A 209 8.43 6.01 -14.31
N THR A 210 9.07 5.68 -13.20
CA THR A 210 10.08 6.53 -12.56
C THR A 210 11.19 6.95 -13.51
N PHE A 211 11.58 6.07 -14.44
CA PHE A 211 12.64 6.35 -15.40
C PHE A 211 12.14 6.82 -16.78
N ALA A 212 10.83 6.76 -17.02
CA ALA A 212 10.23 7.13 -18.31
C ALA A 212 9.56 8.52 -18.29
N GLU A 213 9.08 8.96 -17.12
CA GLU A 213 8.31 10.19 -16.97
C GLU A 213 9.17 11.32 -16.36
N ALA A 214 8.81 12.57 -16.68
CA ALA A 214 9.50 13.74 -16.14
C ALA A 214 9.22 13.89 -14.63
N GLY A 215 10.22 14.34 -13.88
CA GLY A 215 10.11 14.49 -12.41
C GLY A 215 10.24 13.20 -11.63
N SER A 216 10.67 12.11 -12.28
CA SER A 216 10.98 10.81 -11.67
C SER A 216 9.91 10.31 -10.69
N PRO A 217 8.63 10.26 -11.09
CA PRO A 217 7.54 9.96 -10.17
C PRO A 217 7.71 8.57 -9.56
N LEU A 218 7.32 8.43 -8.30
CA LEU A 218 7.38 7.17 -7.56
C LEU A 218 5.98 6.62 -7.35
N THR A 219 5.83 5.31 -7.47
CA THR A 219 4.61 4.61 -7.10
C THR A 219 4.70 4.26 -5.60
N VAL A 220 3.97 4.99 -4.76
CA VAL A 220 3.90 4.74 -3.31
C VAL A 220 2.77 3.75 -3.00
N VAL A 221 2.95 2.93 -1.98
CA VAL A 221 2.02 1.87 -1.57
C VAL A 221 1.66 2.06 -0.12
N ASP A 222 0.38 2.22 0.16
CA ASP A 222 -0.15 2.27 1.51
C ASP A 222 0.04 0.91 2.20
N LEU A 223 0.49 0.91 3.45
CA LEU A 223 0.59 -0.27 4.30
C LEU A 223 -0.26 -0.15 5.57
N TYR A 224 -0.88 1.00 5.78
CA TYR A 224 -1.56 1.35 7.02
C TYR A 224 -3.08 1.21 6.91
N ASP A 225 -3.76 2.05 6.13
CA ASP A 225 -5.23 2.14 6.15
C ASP A 225 -5.89 1.21 5.11
N THR A 226 -5.46 1.30 3.85
CA THR A 226 -5.86 0.40 2.77
C THR A 226 -4.61 -0.27 2.15
N PRO A 227 -4.05 -1.31 2.81
CA PRO A 227 -2.81 -1.92 2.40
C PRO A 227 -2.79 -2.36 0.93
N GLY A 228 -1.74 -1.99 0.20
CA GLY A 228 -1.59 -2.30 -1.22
C GLY A 228 -2.28 -1.30 -2.15
N GLN A 229 -2.95 -0.28 -1.62
CA GLN A 229 -3.45 0.84 -2.43
C GLN A 229 -2.26 1.67 -2.95
N PRO A 230 -2.13 1.85 -4.27
CA PRO A 230 -1.08 2.69 -4.82
C PRO A 230 -1.51 4.17 -4.90
N ALA A 231 -0.53 5.06 -4.86
CA ALA A 231 -0.60 6.41 -5.41
C ALA A 231 0.66 6.68 -6.23
N VAL A 232 0.58 7.60 -7.20
CA VAL A 232 1.72 7.99 -8.03
C VAL A 232 1.96 9.46 -7.78
N LEU A 233 3.14 9.77 -7.23
CA LEU A 233 3.48 11.12 -6.81
C LEU A 233 4.77 11.58 -7.49
N PRO A 234 4.89 12.89 -7.78
CA PRO A 234 6.19 13.51 -8.01
C PRO A 234 7.18 13.12 -6.90
N CYS A 235 8.45 12.90 -7.26
CA CYS A 235 9.46 12.41 -6.33
C CYS A 235 9.61 13.28 -5.07
N ASP A 236 9.56 14.60 -5.25
CA ASP A 236 9.66 15.63 -4.20
C ASP A 236 8.46 15.67 -3.25
N LYS A 237 7.32 15.07 -3.60
CA LYS A 237 6.13 14.99 -2.74
C LYS A 237 6.05 13.72 -1.89
N VAL A 238 6.87 12.69 -2.18
CA VAL A 238 6.82 11.41 -1.45
C VAL A 238 7.26 11.56 0.01
N GLY A 239 8.28 12.38 0.28
CA GLY A 239 8.69 12.63 1.66
C GLY A 239 7.63 13.39 2.47
N SER A 240 6.87 14.27 1.83
CA SER A 240 5.72 14.94 2.47
C SER A 240 4.61 13.96 2.81
N LEU A 241 4.29 13.00 1.93
CA LEU A 241 3.38 11.90 2.25
C LEU A 241 3.90 11.10 3.47
N ALA A 242 5.16 10.65 3.42
CA ALA A 242 5.76 9.84 4.47
C ALA A 242 5.67 10.53 5.84
N CYS A 243 6.10 11.79 5.91
CA CYS A 243 6.05 12.60 7.13
C CYS A 243 4.62 12.76 7.66
N ASN A 244 3.66 13.08 6.77
CA ASN A 244 2.27 13.27 7.18
C ASN A 244 1.62 12.01 7.75
N LEU A 245 1.91 10.84 7.16
CA LEU A 245 1.41 9.56 7.68
C LEU A 245 2.05 9.22 9.03
N GLU A 246 3.35 9.46 9.19
CA GLU A 246 4.07 9.18 10.43
C GLU A 246 3.51 9.97 11.62
N ILE A 247 3.16 11.24 11.40
CA ILE A 247 2.60 12.11 12.45
C ILE A 247 1.06 12.10 12.50
N ALA A 248 0.41 11.30 11.65
CA ALA A 248 -1.04 11.24 11.49
C ALA A 248 -1.70 12.62 11.24
N ASN A 249 -1.07 13.47 10.42
CA ASN A 249 -1.61 14.79 10.05
C ASN A 249 -2.51 14.75 8.81
N MET A 250 -2.21 13.86 7.86
CA MET A 250 -3.01 13.61 6.66
C MET A 250 -3.08 12.10 6.39
N ASP A 251 -4.08 11.69 5.63
CA ASP A 251 -4.32 10.30 5.26
C ASP A 251 -3.79 9.99 3.84
N PHE A 252 -3.52 8.71 3.57
CA PHE A 252 -2.98 8.28 2.26
C PHE A 252 -3.91 8.66 1.09
N HIS A 253 -5.23 8.57 1.29
CA HIS A 253 -6.21 8.87 0.24
C HIS A 253 -6.13 10.32 -0.26
N GLU A 254 -5.62 11.23 0.56
CA GLU A 254 -5.43 12.64 0.20
C GLU A 254 -4.32 12.84 -0.82
N PHE A 255 -3.48 11.82 -1.05
CA PHE A 255 -2.40 11.79 -2.05
C PHE A 255 -2.76 10.94 -3.28
N VAL A 256 -3.99 10.41 -3.33
CA VAL A 256 -4.48 9.64 -4.48
C VAL A 256 -5.08 10.59 -5.51
N ALA A 257 -4.43 10.70 -6.67
CA ALA A 257 -4.89 11.55 -7.75
C ALA A 257 -6.30 11.14 -8.22
N GLN A 258 -7.19 12.12 -8.35
CA GLN A 258 -8.55 11.93 -8.83
C GLN A 258 -8.72 12.52 -10.22
N LYS A 259 -9.38 11.77 -11.10
CA LYS A 259 -9.70 12.26 -12.43
C LYS A 259 -10.55 13.53 -12.33
N ASP A 260 -10.17 14.55 -13.10
CA ASP A 260 -10.86 15.85 -13.18
C ASP A 260 -10.80 16.67 -11.88
N VAL A 261 -9.90 16.31 -10.95
CA VAL A 261 -9.62 17.05 -9.71
C VAL A 261 -8.14 17.43 -9.73
N GLU A 262 -7.85 18.72 -9.58
CA GLU A 262 -6.47 19.21 -9.44
C GLU A 262 -5.93 18.77 -8.08
N PRO A 263 -4.81 18.04 -8.04
CA PRO A 263 -4.19 17.65 -6.78
C PRO A 263 -3.75 18.88 -5.98
N TRP A 264 -3.94 18.86 -4.66
CA TRP A 264 -3.57 19.99 -3.81
C TRP A 264 -2.07 20.27 -3.84
N TRP A 265 -1.25 19.25 -4.10
CA TRP A 265 0.20 19.37 -4.20
C TRP A 265 0.68 19.97 -5.54
N GLU A 266 -0.21 20.20 -6.52
CA GLU A 266 0.10 20.95 -7.74
C GLU A 266 -0.16 22.46 -7.59
N ALA A 267 -0.91 22.87 -6.57
CA ALA A 267 -1.26 24.27 -6.30
C ALA A 267 -0.27 24.99 -5.37
N SER A 268 0.73 24.28 -4.84
CA SER A 268 1.73 24.75 -3.88
C SER A 268 3.04 25.14 -4.55
#